data_AF-A0A924WNE2-F1
#
_entry.id   AF-A0A924WNE2-F1
#
_cell.length_a   1.000
_cell.length_b   1.000
_cell.length_c   1.000
_cell.angle_alpha   90.00
_cell.angle_beta   90.00
_cell.angle_gamma   90.00
#
_symmetry.space_group_name_H-M   'P 1'
#
loop_
_entity.id
_entity.type
_entity.pdbx_description
1 polymer ?
#
loop_
_entity_poly.entity_id
_entity_poly.type
_entity_poly.pdbx_seq_one_letter_code
_entity_poly.pdbx_strand_id
1 'polypeptide(L)'
;MSTKLCTNKFNGRSPHVGLYDCRERKIWIAKPLAGQAIRTSHARLITGSDNATSTVWKDRFLCFWFYTPDTGQGYILGYPIDWAEAHLLVRIDPQWDYDRQRLIPAELSDQIDANIERQVKHGLRIFEFFVACKLPYPFALHLVGQRASESQFYLKRVEAAK
;
A
#
# COMPACT_ATOMS: atom_id res chain seq x y z
N MET A 1 -1.60 12.00 12.29
CA MET A 1 -2.74 11.26 11.71
C MET A 1 -3.92 11.31 12.66
N SER A 2 -5.14 11.61 12.17
CA SER A 2 -6.34 11.75 13.02
C SER A 2 -6.94 10.40 13.41
N THR A 3 -6.93 10.04 14.70
CA THR A 3 -7.49 8.78 15.22
C THR A 3 -9.00 8.64 15.02
N LYS A 4 -9.70 9.73 14.69
CA LYS A 4 -11.11 9.71 14.30
C LYS A 4 -11.30 9.09 12.90
N LEU A 5 -10.34 9.30 11.99
CA LEU A 5 -10.44 8.92 10.58
C LEU A 5 -9.59 7.71 10.20
N CYS A 6 -8.60 7.38 11.02
CA CYS A 6 -7.69 6.26 10.77
C CYS A 6 -7.55 5.34 11.99
N THR A 7 -7.06 4.13 11.73
CA THR A 7 -6.74 3.11 12.72
C THR A 7 -5.39 2.47 12.39
N ASN A 8 -4.73 1.89 13.38
CA ASN A 8 -3.54 1.06 13.20
C ASN A 8 -3.86 -0.43 13.40
N LYS A 9 -5.13 -0.81 13.25
CA LYS A 9 -5.64 -2.18 13.41
C LYS A 9 -6.48 -2.54 12.20
N PHE A 10 -6.40 -3.81 11.79
CA PHE A 10 -7.22 -4.37 10.74
C PHE A 10 -7.81 -5.71 11.19
N ASN A 11 -9.02 -6.03 10.74
CA ASN A 11 -9.77 -7.22 11.15
C ASN A 11 -10.12 -8.14 9.98
N GLY A 12 -9.63 -7.87 8.77
CA GLY A 12 -9.88 -8.73 7.59
C GLY A 12 -11.23 -8.56 6.91
N ARG A 13 -12.12 -7.68 7.37
CA ARG A 13 -13.52 -7.70 6.89
C ARG A 13 -13.79 -6.91 5.63
N SER A 14 -12.96 -5.91 5.32
CA SER A 14 -13.26 -5.00 4.23
C SER A 14 -12.01 -4.57 3.47
N PRO A 15 -12.14 -4.35 2.15
CA PRO A 15 -11.10 -3.69 1.38
C PRO A 15 -10.90 -2.28 1.91
N HIS A 16 -9.67 -1.77 1.83
CA HIS A 16 -9.34 -0.46 2.36
C HIS A 16 -8.05 0.10 1.74
N VAL A 17 -7.84 1.39 1.99
CA VAL A 17 -6.59 2.08 1.69
C VAL A 17 -5.81 2.35 2.97
N GLY A 18 -4.49 2.46 2.84
CA GLY A 18 -3.65 2.88 3.95
C GLY A 18 -2.36 3.55 3.53
N LEU A 19 -1.73 4.16 4.53
CA LEU A 19 -0.44 4.84 4.42
C LEU A 19 0.54 4.19 5.38
N TYR A 20 1.74 3.93 4.89
CA TYR A 20 2.88 3.54 5.69
C TYR A 20 3.81 4.74 5.85
N ASP A 21 4.01 5.19 7.09
CA ASP A 21 4.96 6.26 7.42
C ASP A 21 6.38 5.69 7.37
N CYS A 22 7.18 6.07 6.36
CA CYS A 22 8.53 5.53 6.20
C CYS A 22 9.45 5.90 7.36
N ARG A 23 9.25 7.09 7.95
CA ARG A 23 10.04 7.61 9.06
C ARG A 23 9.66 6.95 10.39
N GLU A 24 8.38 6.92 10.72
CA GLU A 24 7.88 6.34 11.99
C GLU A 24 7.72 4.82 11.93
N ARG A 25 7.83 4.22 10.73
CA ARG A 25 7.59 2.79 10.46
C ARG A 25 6.23 2.33 10.95
N LYS A 26 5.22 3.15 10.70
CA LYS A 26 3.87 2.97 11.24
C LYS A 26 2.82 2.91 10.14
N ILE A 27 1.87 2.01 10.31
CA ILE A 27 0.75 1.82 9.39
C ILE A 27 -0.48 2.55 9.88
N TRP A 28 -1.13 3.21 8.94
CA TRP A 28 -2.40 3.90 9.12
C TRP A 28 -3.38 3.41 8.06
N ILE A 29 -4.51 2.87 8.51
CA ILE A 29 -5.60 2.37 7.68
C ILE A 29 -6.78 3.32 7.82
N ALA A 30 -7.44 3.62 6.70
CA ALA A 30 -8.62 4.49 6.72
C ALA A 30 -9.80 3.74 7.35
N LYS A 31 -10.49 4.39 8.28
CA LYS A 31 -11.75 3.85 8.80
C LYS A 31 -12.81 3.96 7.70
N PRO A 32 -13.60 2.89 7.45
CA PRO A 32 -14.64 2.95 6.44
C PRO A 32 -15.67 4.02 6.81
N LEU A 33 -16.01 4.88 5.86
CA LEU A 33 -17.26 5.65 5.90
C LEU A 33 -18.41 4.65 5.70
N ALA A 34 -19.55 4.87 6.37
CA ALA A 34 -20.71 3.99 6.29
C ALA A 34 -20.97 3.52 4.83
N GLY A 35 -20.65 2.26 4.54
CA GLY A 35 -20.85 1.63 3.23
C GLY A 35 -19.84 1.93 2.11
N GLN A 36 -18.75 2.67 2.32
CA GLN A 36 -17.82 3.09 1.23
C GLN A 36 -16.33 2.83 1.50
N ALA A 37 -15.97 1.60 1.86
CA ALA A 37 -14.58 1.26 2.17
C ALA A 37 -13.61 1.42 0.97
N ILE A 38 -14.04 1.08 -0.25
CA ILE A 38 -13.21 1.14 -1.48
C ILE A 38 -13.04 2.56 -2.02
N ARG A 39 -14.01 3.46 -1.80
CA ARG A 39 -13.96 4.86 -2.30
C ARG A 39 -13.21 5.80 -1.36
N THR A 40 -12.69 5.29 -0.26
CA THR A 40 -11.95 6.11 0.70
C THR A 40 -10.55 6.40 0.16
N SER A 41 -10.22 7.67 -0.01
CA SER A 41 -8.93 8.14 -0.53
C SER A 41 -7.87 8.25 0.55
N HIS A 42 -6.59 8.03 0.21
CA HIS A 42 -5.45 8.31 1.08
C HIS A 42 -5.41 9.76 1.59
N ALA A 43 -5.96 10.71 0.82
CA ALA A 43 -6.05 12.11 1.23
C ALA A 43 -6.84 12.28 2.54
N ARG A 44 -7.86 11.44 2.76
CA ARG A 44 -8.69 11.44 3.96
C ARG A 44 -7.88 11.17 5.22
N LEU A 45 -6.87 10.30 5.14
CA LEU A 45 -5.98 9.98 6.25
C LEU A 45 -5.20 11.21 6.72
N ILE A 46 -4.74 12.01 5.75
CA ILE A 46 -3.81 13.12 5.99
C ILE A 46 -4.54 14.37 6.43
N THR A 47 -5.54 14.83 5.67
CA THR A 47 -6.16 16.15 5.86
C THR A 47 -7.61 16.08 6.33
N GLY A 48 -8.23 14.90 6.32
CA GLY A 48 -9.66 14.78 6.59
C GLY A 48 -10.54 15.49 5.57
N SER A 49 -10.03 15.83 4.37
CA SER A 49 -10.75 16.58 3.33
C SER A 49 -10.99 15.75 2.06
N ASP A 50 -11.73 16.32 1.10
CA ASP A 50 -12.03 15.77 -0.22
C ASP A 50 -10.80 15.79 -1.16
N ASN A 51 -10.83 14.95 -2.18
CA ASN A 51 -9.74 14.36 -2.98
C ASN A 51 -8.67 15.27 -3.63
N ALA A 52 -8.68 16.59 -3.42
CA ALA A 52 -8.05 17.54 -4.34
C ALA A 52 -6.71 18.19 -3.90
N THR A 53 -6.21 18.00 -2.68
CA THR A 53 -4.96 18.66 -2.24
C THR A 53 -3.77 17.71 -2.22
N SER A 54 -2.83 17.90 -3.17
CA SER A 54 -1.46 17.41 -3.03
C SER A 54 -0.76 18.31 -2.04
N THR A 55 -0.44 17.79 -0.86
CA THR A 55 0.33 18.52 0.13
C THR A 55 1.65 17.78 0.33
N VAL A 56 2.74 18.52 0.50
CA VAL A 56 4.10 18.03 0.84
C VAL A 56 4.11 16.92 1.91
N TRP A 57 3.10 16.89 2.77
CA TRP A 57 2.88 15.80 3.75
C TRP A 57 2.73 14.40 3.16
N LYS A 58 2.31 14.24 1.90
CA LYS A 58 2.14 12.93 1.23
C LYS A 58 3.48 12.25 0.91
N ASP A 59 4.51 13.05 0.74
CA ASP A 59 5.80 12.62 0.19
C ASP A 59 6.60 11.70 1.13
N ARG A 60 6.20 11.62 2.40
CA ARG A 60 6.81 10.74 3.40
C ARG A 60 6.13 9.37 3.54
N PHE A 61 4.99 9.18 2.87
CA PHE A 61 4.15 8.01 3.05
C PHE A 61 4.12 7.13 1.80
N LEU A 62 4.33 5.83 2.00
CA LEU A 62 4.00 4.82 0.99
C LEU A 62 2.50 4.52 1.03
N CYS A 63 1.84 4.65 -0.13
CA CYS A 63 0.43 4.30 -0.29
C CYS A 63 0.28 2.81 -0.54
N PHE A 64 -0.70 2.20 0.11
CA PHE A 64 -1.11 0.84 -0.20
C PHE A 64 -2.63 0.68 -0.25
N TRP A 65 -3.06 -0.37 -0.94
CA TRP A 65 -4.44 -0.82 -1.07
C TRP A 65 -4.51 -2.27 -0.66
N PHE A 66 -5.55 -2.65 0.07
CA PHE A 66 -5.82 -4.03 0.42
C PHE A 66 -7.20 -4.41 -0.11
N TYR A 67 -7.24 -5.42 -0.97
CA TYR A 67 -8.46 -6.03 -1.47
C TYR A 67 -8.69 -7.33 -0.72
N THR A 68 -9.88 -7.51 -0.15
CA THR A 68 -10.32 -8.80 0.38
C THR A 68 -10.72 -9.73 -0.77
N PRO A 69 -10.86 -11.05 -0.54
CA PRO A 69 -11.30 -11.97 -1.59
C PRO A 69 -12.58 -11.48 -2.27
N ASP A 70 -12.65 -11.68 -3.58
CA ASP A 70 -13.78 -11.37 -4.46
C ASP A 70 -14.19 -9.88 -4.52
N THR A 71 -13.35 -8.96 -4.02
CA THR A 71 -13.68 -7.51 -4.01
C THR A 71 -12.98 -6.69 -5.07
N GLY A 72 -11.93 -7.22 -5.71
CA GLY A 72 -11.32 -6.60 -6.87
C GLY A 72 -11.81 -7.19 -8.19
N GLN A 73 -11.40 -6.59 -9.29
CA GLN A 73 -11.81 -7.01 -10.63
C GLN A 73 -10.76 -6.61 -11.67
N GLY A 74 -10.72 -7.37 -12.78
CA GLY A 74 -9.89 -7.06 -13.94
C GLY A 74 -8.39 -7.25 -13.71
N TYR A 75 -7.58 -6.54 -14.48
CA TYR A 75 -6.11 -6.61 -14.43
C TYR A 75 -5.53 -5.44 -13.64
N ILE A 76 -4.38 -5.67 -12.98
CA ILE A 76 -3.59 -4.61 -12.35
C ILE A 76 -2.45 -4.27 -13.30
N LEU A 77 -2.48 -3.05 -13.86
CA LEU A 77 -1.53 -2.61 -14.88
C LEU A 77 -1.37 -3.62 -16.04
N GLY A 78 -2.48 -4.25 -16.46
CA GLY A 78 -2.48 -5.26 -17.53
C GLY A 78 -2.02 -6.65 -17.10
N TYR A 79 -1.60 -6.85 -15.85
CA TYR A 79 -1.26 -8.15 -15.30
C TYR A 79 -2.50 -8.87 -14.75
N PRO A 80 -2.71 -10.17 -15.07
CA PRO A 80 -3.85 -10.94 -14.58
C PRO A 80 -3.72 -11.26 -13.10
N ILE A 81 -4.83 -11.15 -12.36
CA ILE A 81 -4.88 -11.34 -10.90
C ILE A 81 -6.02 -12.29 -10.56
N ASP A 82 -5.74 -13.26 -9.70
CA ASP A 82 -6.73 -14.18 -9.13
C ASP A 82 -7.44 -13.55 -7.94
N TRP A 83 -8.57 -12.89 -8.20
CA TRP A 83 -9.35 -12.21 -7.17
C TRP A 83 -10.03 -13.14 -6.16
N ALA A 84 -9.94 -14.47 -6.29
CA ALA A 84 -10.44 -15.40 -5.27
C ALA A 84 -9.65 -15.32 -3.96
N GLU A 85 -8.46 -14.72 -3.98
CA GLU A 85 -7.69 -14.40 -2.77
C GLU A 85 -7.60 -12.90 -2.50
N ALA A 86 -7.06 -12.53 -1.34
CA ALA A 86 -6.81 -11.14 -1.02
C ALA A 86 -5.51 -10.63 -1.63
N HIS A 87 -5.46 -9.33 -1.92
CA HIS A 87 -4.28 -8.69 -2.51
C HIS A 87 -3.91 -7.40 -1.80
N LEU A 88 -2.67 -7.33 -1.34
CA LEU A 88 -2.02 -6.14 -0.84
C LEU A 88 -1.19 -5.53 -1.97
N LEU A 89 -1.61 -4.35 -2.45
CA LEU A 89 -0.88 -3.56 -3.43
C LEU A 89 -0.14 -2.45 -2.71
N VAL A 90 1.18 -2.43 -2.78
CA VAL A 90 2.01 -1.34 -2.25
C VAL A 90 2.56 -0.57 -3.44
N ARG A 91 2.26 0.73 -3.51
CA ARG A 91 2.81 1.59 -4.56
C ARG A 91 4.28 1.85 -4.26
N ILE A 92 5.12 1.63 -5.26
CA ILE A 92 6.54 1.99 -5.24
C ILE A 92 6.82 3.05 -6.30
N ASP A 93 7.86 3.84 -6.09
CA ASP A 93 8.34 4.82 -7.07
C ASP A 93 9.87 4.78 -7.10
N PRO A 94 10.48 4.22 -8.16
CA PRO A 94 11.94 4.08 -8.25
C PRO A 94 12.72 5.38 -8.01
N GLN A 95 12.16 6.51 -8.43
CA GLN A 95 12.83 7.81 -8.40
C GLN A 95 12.53 8.62 -7.14
N TRP A 96 11.49 8.29 -6.38
CA TRP A 96 11.20 8.99 -5.13
C TRP A 96 11.83 8.27 -3.93
N ASP A 97 12.76 8.94 -3.23
CA ASP A 97 13.31 8.47 -1.96
C ASP A 97 12.40 8.94 -0.81
N TYR A 98 11.52 8.05 -0.32
CA TYR A 98 10.58 8.38 0.77
C TYR A 98 11.26 8.66 2.12
N ASP A 99 12.44 8.07 2.36
CA ASP A 99 13.19 8.28 3.62
C ASP A 99 13.84 9.68 3.63
N ARG A 100 14.39 10.10 2.47
CA ARG A 100 15.07 11.39 2.30
C ARG A 100 14.16 12.51 1.75
N GLN A 101 12.96 12.16 1.31
CA GLN A 101 11.97 13.04 0.68
C GLN A 101 12.56 13.85 -0.48
N ARG A 102 13.20 13.15 -1.42
CA ARG A 102 13.81 13.78 -2.60
C ARG A 102 13.72 12.89 -3.82
N LEU A 103 13.74 13.52 -4.98
CA LEU A 103 13.88 12.84 -6.26
C LEU A 103 15.32 12.35 -6.42
N ILE A 104 15.48 11.14 -6.94
CA ILE A 104 16.73 10.56 -7.40
C ILE A 104 16.77 10.78 -8.93
N PRO A 105 17.78 11.52 -9.45
CA PRO A 105 17.97 11.68 -10.87
C PRO A 105 18.06 10.35 -11.62
N ALA A 106 17.51 10.30 -12.83
CA ALA A 106 17.37 9.07 -13.63
C ALA A 106 18.72 8.45 -14.01
N GLU A 107 19.76 9.27 -14.11
CA GLU A 107 21.13 8.87 -14.43
C GLU A 107 21.85 8.13 -13.29
N LEU A 108 21.31 8.14 -12.06
CA LEU A 108 21.93 7.52 -10.90
C LEU A 108 21.35 6.11 -10.66
N SER A 109 21.58 5.18 -11.60
CA SER A 109 21.04 3.81 -11.57
C SER A 109 21.26 3.10 -10.24
N ASP A 110 22.48 3.15 -9.70
CA ASP A 110 22.84 2.46 -8.44
C ASP A 110 22.03 3.01 -7.25
N GLN A 111 21.72 4.31 -7.27
CA GLN A 111 20.89 4.92 -6.23
C GLN A 111 19.42 4.56 -6.38
N ILE A 112 18.94 4.42 -7.62
CA ILE A 112 17.58 3.97 -7.93
C ILE A 112 17.40 2.53 -7.46
N ASP A 113 18.33 1.63 -7.79
CA ASP A 113 18.27 0.22 -7.38
C ASP A 113 18.29 0.10 -5.86
N ALA A 114 19.20 0.80 -5.18
CA ALA A 114 19.23 0.85 -3.72
C ALA A 114 17.94 1.45 -3.11
N ASN A 115 17.27 2.37 -3.80
CA ASN A 115 15.99 2.94 -3.37
C ASN A 115 14.84 1.94 -3.54
N ILE A 116 14.80 1.22 -4.65
CA ILE A 116 13.84 0.13 -4.88
C ILE A 116 13.98 -0.91 -3.77
N GLU A 117 15.19 -1.35 -3.43
CA GLU A 117 15.42 -2.30 -2.34
C GLU A 117 14.89 -1.79 -0.98
N ARG A 118 15.04 -0.48 -0.69
CA ARG A 118 14.46 0.12 0.53
C ARG A 118 12.93 0.05 0.49
N GLN A 119 12.33 0.37 -0.64
CA GLN A 119 10.87 0.31 -0.81
C GLN A 119 10.33 -1.12 -0.74
N VAL A 120 11.05 -2.12 -1.28
CA VAL A 120 10.74 -3.54 -1.09
C VAL A 120 10.71 -3.87 0.41
N LYS A 121 11.71 -3.44 1.19
CA LYS A 121 11.74 -3.64 2.64
C LYS A 121 10.57 -2.94 3.35
N HIS A 122 10.09 -1.80 2.86
CA HIS A 122 8.88 -1.17 3.40
C HIS A 122 7.61 -1.97 3.04
N GLY A 123 7.49 -2.43 1.79
CA GLY A 123 6.39 -3.31 1.36
C GLY A 123 6.31 -4.59 2.18
N LEU A 124 7.46 -5.21 2.49
CA LEU A 124 7.52 -6.38 3.36
C LEU A 124 7.08 -6.09 4.81
N ARG A 125 7.39 -4.92 5.37
CA ARG A 125 6.89 -4.52 6.70
C ARG A 125 5.38 -4.30 6.70
N ILE A 126 4.82 -3.74 5.62
CA ILE A 126 3.38 -3.63 5.46
C ILE A 126 2.76 -5.03 5.40
N PHE A 127 3.36 -5.93 4.64
CA PHE A 127 2.92 -7.32 4.57
C PHE A 127 2.95 -8.02 5.94
N GLU A 128 4.03 -7.87 6.71
CA GLU A 128 4.16 -8.42 8.07
C GLU A 128 3.05 -7.95 9.01
N PHE A 129 2.61 -6.70 8.90
CA PHE A 129 1.46 -6.21 9.65
C PHE A 129 0.18 -6.98 9.32
N PHE A 130 -0.09 -7.28 8.05
CA PHE A 130 -1.26 -8.07 7.65
C PHE A 130 -1.13 -9.54 8.06
N VAL A 131 0.08 -10.11 8.02
CA VAL A 131 0.35 -11.45 8.57
C VAL A 131 0.00 -11.48 10.06
N ALA A 132 0.42 -10.47 10.83
CA ALA A 132 0.11 -10.36 12.25
C ALA A 132 -1.40 -10.20 12.55
N CYS A 133 -2.19 -9.78 11.56
CA CYS A 133 -3.66 -9.71 11.69
C CYS A 133 -4.33 -11.08 11.65
N LYS A 134 -3.61 -12.18 11.33
CA LYS A 134 -4.13 -13.55 11.27
C LYS A 134 -5.41 -13.67 10.44
N LEU A 135 -5.32 -13.21 9.19
CA LEU A 135 -6.47 -13.19 8.28
C LEU A 135 -6.95 -14.62 7.97
N PRO A 136 -8.27 -14.86 7.88
CA PRO A 136 -8.83 -16.20 7.67
C PRO A 136 -8.81 -16.66 6.21
N TYR A 137 -8.09 -15.95 5.34
CA TYR A 137 -7.99 -16.20 3.90
C TYR A 137 -6.55 -15.95 3.42
N PRO A 138 -6.13 -16.58 2.31
CA PRO A 138 -4.83 -16.31 1.72
C PRO A 138 -4.74 -14.88 1.19
N PHE A 139 -3.54 -14.31 1.21
CA PHE A 139 -3.29 -13.04 0.54
C PHE A 139 -1.89 -12.91 -0.05
N ALA A 140 -1.78 -12.16 -1.15
CA ALA A 140 -0.52 -11.89 -1.84
C ALA A 140 -0.12 -10.40 -1.80
N LEU A 141 1.19 -10.16 -1.73
CA LEU A 141 1.85 -8.87 -1.87
C LEU A 141 2.22 -8.61 -3.32
N HIS A 142 1.89 -7.41 -3.78
CA HIS A 142 2.32 -6.86 -5.06
C HIS A 142 2.98 -5.50 -4.81
N LEU A 143 4.13 -5.26 -5.43
CA LEU A 143 4.74 -3.94 -5.50
C LEU A 143 4.42 -3.33 -6.86
N VAL A 144 3.72 -2.19 -6.86
CA VAL A 144 3.15 -1.61 -8.08
C VAL A 144 3.87 -0.29 -8.39
N GLY A 145 4.62 -0.28 -9.48
CA GLY A 145 5.30 0.90 -10.02
C GLY A 145 4.38 1.78 -10.88
N GLN A 146 4.96 2.72 -11.65
CA GLN A 146 4.19 3.50 -12.61
C GLN A 146 3.84 2.67 -13.85
N ARG A 147 4.73 1.73 -14.21
CA ARG A 147 4.56 0.80 -15.32
C ARG A 147 4.52 -0.65 -14.84
N ALA A 148 3.91 -1.51 -15.66
CA ALA A 148 3.90 -2.96 -15.40
C ALA A 148 5.32 -3.55 -15.30
N SER A 149 6.25 -3.08 -16.14
CA SER A 149 7.67 -3.49 -16.14
C SER A 149 8.43 -3.10 -14.88
N GLU A 150 7.90 -2.14 -14.11
CA GLU A 150 8.47 -1.67 -12.83
C GLU A 150 7.78 -2.32 -11.64
N SER A 151 6.79 -3.18 -11.89
CA SER A 151 5.96 -3.81 -10.86
C SER A 151 6.42 -5.25 -10.61
N GLN A 152 6.29 -5.70 -9.37
CA GLN A 152 6.53 -7.07 -8.95
C GLN A 152 5.22 -7.65 -8.43
N PHE A 153 4.58 -8.48 -9.25
CA PHE A 153 3.34 -9.16 -8.90
C PHE A 153 3.63 -10.48 -8.19
N TYR A 154 2.77 -10.85 -7.23
CA TYR A 154 2.90 -12.08 -6.44
C TYR A 154 4.27 -12.24 -5.76
N LEU A 155 4.87 -11.12 -5.32
CA LEU A 155 6.19 -11.10 -4.67
C LEU A 155 6.25 -12.03 -3.45
N LYS A 156 5.17 -12.06 -2.67
CA LYS A 156 5.04 -12.93 -1.50
C LYS A 156 3.57 -13.28 -1.29
N ARG A 157 3.29 -14.50 -0.86
CA ARG A 157 1.93 -14.98 -0.54
C ARG A 157 1.95 -15.71 0.79
N VAL A 158 0.88 -15.62 1.55
CA VAL A 158 0.66 -16.39 2.77
C VAL A 158 -0.71 -17.04 2.73
N GLU A 159 -0.82 -18.23 3.32
CA GLU A 159 -2.10 -18.93 3.48
C GLU A 159 -2.94 -18.33 4.60
N ALA A 160 -4.21 -18.72 4.64
CA ALA A 160 -5.11 -18.42 5.74
C ALA A 160 -4.50 -18.84 7.10
N ALA A 161 -4.65 -17.99 8.10
CA ALA A 161 -4.33 -18.36 9.48
C ALA A 161 -5.29 -19.47 9.94
N LYS A 162 -4.73 -20.56 10.47
CA LYS A 162 -5.49 -21.63 11.13
C LYS A 162 -6.02 -21.19 12.49
#